data_AF-A0A7S0I428-F1
#
_entry.id   AF-A0A7S0I428-F1
#
_cell.length_a   1.000
_cell.length_b   1.000
_cell.length_c   1.000
_cell.angle_alpha   90.00
_cell.angle_beta   90.00
_cell.angle_gamma   90.00
#
_symmetry.space_group_name_H-M   'P 1'
#
loop_
_entity.id
_entity.type
_entity.pdbx_description
1 polymer ?
#
loop_
_entity_poly.entity_id
_entity_poly.type
_entity_poly.pdbx_seq_one_letter_code
_entity_poly.pdbx_strand_id
1 'polypeptide(L)'
;RQPLVVLEDLAQAEAAGLLPSETLSVEIWFSVDTTRSLPLAGLVSARSDGPELAGHQYGKGWSLSYSVDDELDETKVEFALATQKQETIPGFGGFGTLVGRVSPRIPADKLTHLAVTFDGSRASLYLSGELMAERDMCAAAENNEPCGRILYPDRRDSLAFNVSGRLVIGALDRSNGERASHQ
;
A
#
# COMPACT_ATOMS: atom_id res chain seq x y z
N ARG A 1 12.39 12.75 4.92
CA ARG A 1 11.53 13.91 4.57
C ARG A 1 10.19 13.69 5.25
N GLN A 2 9.54 14.76 5.73
CA GLN A 2 8.20 14.62 6.32
C GLN A 2 7.16 14.40 5.20
N PRO A 3 6.15 13.53 5.41
CA PRO A 3 5.09 13.32 4.43
C PRO A 3 4.17 14.52 4.30
N LEU A 4 3.62 14.70 3.10
CA LEU A 4 2.49 15.59 2.87
C LEU A 4 1.21 14.87 3.29
N VAL A 5 0.51 15.38 4.29
CA VAL A 5 -0.82 14.89 4.66
C VAL A 5 -1.85 15.58 3.78
N VAL A 6 -2.61 14.80 3.03
CA VAL A 6 -3.69 15.27 2.15
C VAL A 6 -5.04 15.18 2.86
N LEU A 7 -5.22 14.15 3.69
CA LEU A 7 -6.43 13.93 4.47
C LEU A 7 -6.05 13.36 5.85
N GLU A 8 -6.61 13.97 6.89
CA GLU A 8 -6.33 13.63 8.29
C GLU A 8 -7.16 12.46 8.81
N ASP A 9 -8.31 12.16 8.20
CA ASP A 9 -9.27 11.18 8.70
C ASP A 9 -9.88 10.34 7.57
N LEU A 10 -9.30 9.16 7.33
CA LEU A 10 -9.79 8.22 6.33
C LEU A 10 -11.22 7.73 6.62
N ALA A 11 -11.60 7.57 7.89
CA ALA A 11 -12.94 7.09 8.25
C ALA A 11 -14.01 8.10 7.85
N GLN A 12 -13.75 9.40 8.05
CA GLN A 12 -14.65 10.46 7.61
C GLN A 12 -14.75 10.51 6.08
N ALA A 13 -13.63 10.35 5.36
CA ALA A 13 -13.65 10.34 3.90
C ALA A 13 -14.36 9.11 3.33
N GLU A 14 -14.20 7.94 3.95
CA GLU A 14 -14.96 6.73 3.59
C GLU A 14 -16.46 6.96 3.78
N ALA A 15 -16.87 7.46 4.95
CA ALA A 15 -18.28 7.74 5.25
C ALA A 15 -18.90 8.77 4.29
N ALA A 16 -18.09 9.68 3.75
CA ALA A 16 -18.49 10.65 2.74
C ALA A 16 -18.45 10.12 1.29
N GLY A 17 -18.05 8.86 1.07
CA GLY A 17 -17.94 8.25 -0.26
C GLY A 17 -16.80 8.83 -1.11
N LEU A 18 -15.78 9.43 -0.48
CA LEU A 18 -14.64 10.04 -1.17
C LEU A 18 -13.51 9.06 -1.46
N LEU A 19 -13.53 7.88 -0.83
CA LEU A 19 -12.53 6.84 -1.02
C LEU A 19 -13.04 5.75 -1.97
N PRO A 20 -12.18 5.22 -2.85
CA PRO A 20 -12.56 4.13 -3.74
C PRO A 20 -12.85 2.87 -2.94
N SER A 21 -13.98 2.22 -3.22
CA SER A 21 -14.44 1.06 -2.47
C SER A 21 -14.35 -0.27 -3.20
N GLU A 22 -14.21 -0.29 -4.52
CA GLU A 22 -14.26 -1.53 -5.32
C GLU A 22 -13.07 -1.63 -6.26
N THR A 23 -12.81 -0.57 -7.02
CA THR A 23 -11.66 -0.46 -7.92
C THR A 23 -10.76 0.68 -7.48
N LEU A 24 -9.45 0.55 -7.69
CA LEU A 24 -8.48 1.59 -7.37
C LEU A 24 -7.52 1.78 -8.55
N SER A 25 -7.14 3.03 -8.82
CA SER A 25 -6.01 3.33 -9.70
C SER A 25 -5.21 4.45 -9.06
N VAL A 26 -3.91 4.25 -8.95
CA VAL A 26 -2.97 5.20 -8.37
C VAL A 26 -1.82 5.38 -9.34
N GLU A 27 -1.50 6.63 -9.64
CA GLU A 27 -0.44 7.01 -10.57
C GLU A 27 0.47 8.06 -9.91
N ILE A 28 1.78 7.86 -10.01
CA ILE A 28 2.77 8.77 -9.43
C ILE A 28 4.02 8.84 -10.30
N TRP A 29 4.61 10.03 -10.34
CA TRP A 29 6.00 10.22 -10.76
C TRP A 29 6.88 10.37 -9.52
N PHE A 30 7.93 9.58 -9.42
CA PHE A 30 8.86 9.62 -8.29
C PHE A 30 10.30 9.54 -8.74
N SER A 31 11.22 9.92 -7.84
CA SER A 31 12.66 9.73 -8.02
C SER A 31 13.24 9.12 -6.75
N VAL A 32 14.26 8.28 -6.92
CA VAL A 32 15.05 7.72 -5.81
C VAL A 32 16.18 8.71 -5.49
N ASP A 33 16.35 9.12 -4.22
CA ASP A 33 17.38 10.13 -3.85
C ASP A 33 18.68 9.53 -3.28
N THR A 34 18.86 8.22 -3.42
CA THR A 34 19.99 7.48 -2.85
C THR A 34 20.56 6.47 -3.84
N THR A 35 21.88 6.31 -3.79
CA THR A 35 22.62 5.24 -4.48
C THR A 35 22.95 4.07 -3.54
N ARG A 36 22.51 4.13 -2.29
CA ARG A 36 22.72 3.09 -1.27
C ARG A 36 21.42 2.36 -1.00
N SER A 37 21.53 1.19 -0.36
CA SER A 37 20.37 0.43 0.10
C SER A 37 19.42 1.30 0.92
N LEU A 38 18.14 1.16 0.62
CA LEU A 38 17.04 1.81 1.31
C LEU A 38 16.01 0.73 1.63
N PRO A 39 15.86 0.34 2.91
CA PRO A 39 15.02 -0.81 3.24
C PRO A 39 13.55 -0.59 2.91
N LEU A 40 13.05 0.65 3.02
CA LEU A 40 11.68 1.02 2.68
C LEU A 40 11.51 2.54 2.51
N ALA A 41 10.68 2.94 1.56
CA ALA A 41 10.15 4.30 1.41
C ALA A 41 8.73 4.26 0.83
N GLY A 42 7.80 4.93 1.51
CA GLY A 42 6.44 5.14 1.05
C GLY A 42 6.34 6.22 -0.03
N LEU A 43 5.59 5.94 -1.09
CA LEU A 43 5.26 6.86 -2.16
C LEU A 43 3.94 7.56 -1.89
N VAL A 44 2.89 6.78 -1.61
CA VAL A 44 1.56 7.26 -1.29
C VAL A 44 0.81 6.18 -0.51
N SER A 45 -0.02 6.60 0.45
CA SER A 45 -0.72 5.66 1.32
C SER A 45 -2.02 6.24 1.84
N ALA A 46 -3.07 5.44 1.83
CA ALA A 46 -4.31 5.64 2.58
C ALA A 46 -4.49 4.41 3.48
N ARG A 47 -3.59 4.25 4.44
CA ARG A 47 -3.42 3.03 5.24
C ARG A 47 -3.52 3.33 6.73
N SER A 48 -3.98 2.34 7.46
CA SER A 48 -3.79 2.24 8.89
C SER A 48 -3.28 0.86 9.24
N ASP A 49 -2.21 0.83 10.01
CA ASP A 49 -1.70 -0.37 10.67
C ASP A 49 -2.11 -0.34 12.15
N GLY A 50 -2.09 -1.47 12.83
CA GLY A 50 -2.51 -1.54 14.23
C GLY A 50 -1.75 -2.62 14.97
N PRO A 51 -2.18 -2.98 16.18
CA PRO A 51 -1.51 -4.04 16.92
C PRO A 51 -1.66 -5.39 16.22
N GLU A 52 -0.66 -6.26 16.39
CA GLU A 52 -0.80 -7.68 16.11
C GLU A 52 -1.66 -8.31 17.21
N LEU A 53 -2.68 -9.06 16.80
CA LEU A 53 -3.59 -9.75 17.71
C LEU A 53 -3.75 -11.19 17.26
N ALA A 54 -3.41 -12.12 18.17
CA ALA A 54 -3.47 -13.56 17.92
C ALA A 54 -2.68 -14.03 16.67
N GLY A 55 -1.54 -13.39 16.36
CA GLY A 55 -0.76 -13.73 15.16
C GLY A 55 -1.16 -12.97 13.89
N HIS A 56 -2.16 -12.09 13.98
CA HIS A 56 -2.70 -11.35 12.84
C HIS A 56 -2.44 -9.85 12.99
N GLN A 57 -1.68 -9.29 12.05
CA GLN A 57 -1.41 -7.87 11.96
C GLN A 57 -2.69 -7.13 11.54
N TYR A 58 -3.15 -6.20 12.37
CA TYR A 58 -4.23 -5.29 11.95
C TYR A 58 -3.76 -4.41 10.80
N GLY A 59 -4.59 -4.29 9.76
CA GLY A 59 -4.22 -3.56 8.56
C GLY A 59 -5.39 -3.25 7.64
N LYS A 60 -5.69 -1.96 7.46
CA LYS A 60 -6.73 -1.47 6.54
C LYS A 60 -6.19 -0.42 5.58
N GLY A 61 -6.81 -0.32 4.42
CA GLY A 61 -6.50 0.65 3.39
C GLY A 61 -5.54 0.13 2.32
N TRP A 62 -4.68 1.00 1.81
CA TRP A 62 -3.71 0.66 0.79
C TRP A 62 -2.46 1.53 0.85
N SER A 63 -1.35 1.02 0.34
CA SER A 63 -0.08 1.74 0.28
C SER A 63 0.74 1.34 -0.93
N LEU A 64 1.47 2.30 -1.49
CA LEU A 64 2.49 2.10 -2.52
C LEU A 64 3.84 2.54 -1.95
N SER A 65 4.83 1.67 -2.02
CA SER A 65 6.17 1.88 -1.47
C SER A 65 7.24 1.27 -2.37
N TYR A 66 8.50 1.62 -2.11
CA TYR A 66 9.65 1.01 -2.75
C TYR A 66 10.78 0.76 -1.76
N SER A 67 11.71 -0.10 -2.14
CA SER A 67 12.99 -0.29 -1.48
C SER A 67 14.11 -0.45 -2.51
N VAL A 68 15.33 -0.16 -2.11
CA VAL A 68 16.53 -0.27 -2.93
C VAL A 68 17.49 -1.23 -2.25
N ASP A 69 18.02 -2.17 -3.01
CA ASP A 69 19.05 -3.11 -2.59
C ASP A 69 20.30 -2.85 -3.43
N ASP A 70 21.37 -2.37 -2.80
CA ASP A 70 22.64 -2.06 -3.48
C ASP A 70 23.45 -3.32 -3.81
N GLU A 71 23.30 -4.39 -3.02
CA GLU A 71 24.02 -5.65 -3.26
C GLU A 71 23.42 -6.40 -4.45
N LEU A 72 22.10 -6.36 -4.59
CA LEU A 72 21.38 -6.97 -5.71
C LEU A 72 21.21 -6.06 -6.93
N ASP A 73 21.61 -4.79 -6.81
CA ASP A 73 21.33 -3.74 -7.80
C ASP A 73 19.86 -3.76 -8.25
N GLU A 74 18.94 -3.75 -7.27
CA GLU A 74 17.50 -3.93 -7.48
C GLU A 74 16.70 -2.79 -6.83
N THR A 75 15.61 -2.37 -7.49
CA THR A 75 14.52 -1.64 -6.83
C THR A 75 13.29 -2.53 -6.74
N LYS A 76 12.77 -2.72 -5.52
CA LYS A 76 11.50 -3.40 -5.28
C LYS A 76 10.41 -2.35 -5.15
N VAL A 77 9.30 -2.53 -5.83
CA VAL A 77 8.09 -1.72 -5.67
C VAL A 77 7.02 -2.62 -5.09
N GLU A 78 6.38 -2.18 -4.01
CA GLU A 78 5.34 -2.93 -3.34
C GLU A 78 4.05 -2.14 -3.30
N PHE A 79 2.96 -2.78 -3.71
CA PHE A 79 1.60 -2.35 -3.47
C PHE A 79 0.94 -3.28 -2.46
N ALA A 80 0.41 -2.71 -1.39
CA ALA A 80 -0.38 -3.43 -0.39
C ALA A 80 -1.81 -2.89 -0.39
N LEU A 81 -2.79 -3.79 -0.33
CA LEU A 81 -4.22 -3.46 -0.34
C LEU A 81 -4.94 -4.40 0.63
N ALA A 82 -5.87 -3.85 1.41
CA ALA A 82 -6.76 -4.59 2.28
C ALA A 82 -8.18 -4.67 1.69
N THR A 83 -8.70 -5.87 1.53
CA THR A 83 -10.04 -6.15 1.01
C THR A 83 -10.81 -7.06 1.96
N GLN A 84 -12.14 -7.09 1.83
CA GLN A 84 -13.00 -7.95 2.66
C GLN A 84 -12.59 -9.42 2.65
N LYS A 85 -12.20 -9.96 1.50
CA LYS A 85 -11.78 -11.38 1.38
C LYS A 85 -10.39 -11.66 1.95
N GLN A 86 -9.61 -10.64 2.29
CA GLN A 86 -8.33 -10.78 2.98
C GLN A 86 -8.47 -10.76 4.51
N GLU A 87 -9.65 -10.41 5.04
CA GLU A 87 -9.94 -10.55 6.47
C GLU A 87 -10.01 -12.02 6.87
N THR A 88 -8.92 -12.53 7.44
CA THR A 88 -8.90 -13.85 8.07
C THR A 88 -9.68 -13.84 9.39
N ILE A 89 -9.69 -12.70 10.07
CA ILE A 89 -10.50 -12.44 11.25
C ILE A 89 -11.40 -11.24 10.93
N PRO A 90 -12.74 -11.38 11.02
CA PRO A 90 -13.66 -10.28 10.75
C PRO A 90 -13.30 -9.02 11.55
N GLY A 91 -13.14 -7.91 10.83
CA GLY A 91 -12.82 -6.61 11.40
C GLY A 91 -11.34 -6.29 11.58
N PHE A 92 -10.42 -7.27 11.43
CA PHE A 92 -8.98 -7.04 11.61
C PHE A 92 -8.29 -6.51 10.34
N GLY A 93 -8.96 -6.57 9.18
CA GLY A 93 -8.30 -6.32 7.92
C GLY A 93 -7.30 -7.41 7.54
N GLY A 94 -6.29 -7.03 6.76
CA GLY A 94 -5.24 -7.90 6.24
C GLY A 94 -4.84 -7.48 4.83
N PHE A 95 -3.53 -7.41 4.55
CA PHE A 95 -3.04 -6.98 3.25
C PHE A 95 -2.70 -8.15 2.33
N GLY A 96 -3.24 -8.12 1.12
CA GLY A 96 -2.56 -8.73 -0.02
C GLY A 96 -1.48 -7.80 -0.53
N THR A 97 -0.37 -8.38 -0.99
CA THR A 97 0.77 -7.64 -1.52
C THR A 97 1.07 -8.04 -2.96
N LEU A 98 1.35 -7.05 -3.79
CA LEU A 98 1.89 -7.19 -5.12
C LEU A 98 3.30 -6.57 -5.13
N VAL A 99 4.29 -7.32 -5.57
CA VAL A 99 5.69 -6.86 -5.59
C VAL A 99 6.24 -6.96 -7.00
N GLY A 100 6.66 -5.82 -7.55
CA GLY A 100 7.49 -5.76 -8.76
C GLY A 100 8.95 -5.58 -8.39
N ARG A 101 9.85 -6.13 -9.22
CA ARG A 101 11.31 -5.94 -9.10
C ARG A 101 11.90 -5.44 -10.41
N VAL A 102 12.83 -4.50 -10.34
CA VAL A 102 13.56 -4.02 -11.52
C VAL A 102 15.06 -4.08 -11.24
N SER A 103 15.78 -4.69 -12.19
CA SER A 103 17.23 -4.78 -12.23
C SER A 103 17.72 -4.49 -13.67
N PRO A 104 18.70 -3.60 -13.88
CA PRO A 104 19.38 -2.80 -12.85
C PRO A 104 18.40 -1.85 -12.14
N ARG A 105 18.74 -1.45 -10.90
CA ARG A 105 17.86 -0.61 -10.08
C ARG A 105 17.53 0.72 -10.76
N ILE A 106 16.44 1.34 -10.32
CA ILE A 106 16.07 2.67 -10.79
C ILE A 106 17.21 3.65 -10.48
N PRO A 107 17.76 4.36 -11.48
CA PRO A 107 18.83 5.31 -11.24
C PRO A 107 18.40 6.43 -10.28
N ALA A 108 19.32 6.83 -9.40
CA ALA A 108 19.09 7.98 -8.52
C ALA A 108 18.81 9.24 -9.35
N ASP A 109 17.96 10.12 -8.80
CA ASP A 109 17.55 11.40 -9.37
C ASP A 109 16.88 11.33 -10.76
N LYS A 110 16.52 10.13 -11.23
CA LYS A 110 15.71 9.94 -12.44
C LYS A 110 14.23 9.89 -12.11
N LEU A 111 13.45 10.72 -12.78
CA LEU A 111 12.00 10.68 -12.68
C LEU A 111 11.47 9.41 -13.36
N THR A 112 10.76 8.60 -12.59
CA THR A 112 10.18 7.33 -13.02
C THR A 112 8.68 7.36 -12.81
N HIS A 113 7.93 6.93 -13.82
CA HIS A 113 6.48 6.79 -13.76
C HIS A 113 6.11 5.44 -13.18
N LEU A 114 5.14 5.43 -12.26
CA LEU A 114 4.62 4.23 -11.64
C LEU A 114 3.09 4.33 -11.60
N ALA A 115 2.42 3.26 -12.02
CA ALA A 115 0.99 3.11 -11.90
C ALA A 115 0.64 1.77 -11.28
N VAL A 116 -0.41 1.75 -10.47
CA VAL A 116 -1.02 0.52 -9.98
C VAL A 116 -2.53 0.58 -10.17
N THR A 117 -3.11 -0.50 -10.64
CA THR A 117 -4.55 -0.66 -10.81
C THR A 117 -5.03 -1.87 -10.02
N PHE A 118 -6.24 -1.77 -9.50
CA PHE A 118 -6.99 -2.88 -8.92
C PHE A 118 -8.41 -2.85 -9.46
N ASP A 119 -8.84 -3.94 -10.08
CA ASP A 119 -10.13 -4.04 -10.80
C ASP A 119 -11.26 -4.67 -9.97
N GLY A 120 -11.05 -4.87 -8.68
CA GLY A 120 -11.96 -5.61 -7.79
C GLY A 120 -11.55 -7.06 -7.56
N SER A 121 -10.59 -7.59 -8.32
CA SER A 121 -10.07 -8.95 -8.15
C SER A 121 -8.55 -9.05 -8.30
N ARG A 122 -7.99 -8.39 -9.31
CA ARG A 122 -6.58 -8.42 -9.68
C ARG A 122 -5.95 -7.06 -9.52
N ALA A 123 -4.71 -7.06 -9.03
CA ALA A 123 -3.85 -5.88 -9.06
C ALA A 123 -2.79 -6.02 -10.16
N SER A 124 -2.49 -4.91 -10.83
CA SER A 124 -1.45 -4.80 -11.86
C SER A 124 -0.58 -3.58 -11.57
N LEU A 125 0.73 -3.75 -11.65
CA LEU A 125 1.76 -2.76 -11.38
C LEU A 125 2.51 -2.45 -12.68
N TYR A 126 2.62 -1.18 -13.03
CA TYR A 126 3.26 -0.71 -14.27
C TYR A 126 4.38 0.27 -13.95
N LEU A 127 5.55 0.08 -14.55
CA LEU A 127 6.69 0.99 -14.45
C LEU A 127 6.97 1.59 -15.82
N SER A 128 6.88 2.92 -15.95
CA SER A 128 7.03 3.62 -17.24
C SER A 128 6.12 3.10 -18.35
N GLY A 129 4.91 2.69 -17.99
CA GLY A 129 3.90 2.13 -18.91
C GLY A 129 4.04 0.63 -19.22
N GLU A 130 5.10 -0.03 -18.75
CA GLU A 130 5.30 -1.47 -18.95
C GLU A 130 4.76 -2.27 -17.76
N LEU A 131 4.04 -3.36 -18.01
CA LEU A 131 3.55 -4.25 -16.96
C LEU A 131 4.73 -4.93 -16.26
N MET A 132 4.89 -4.64 -14.96
CA MET A 132 5.98 -5.11 -14.12
C MET A 132 5.58 -6.33 -13.30
N ALA A 133 4.37 -6.33 -12.75
CA ALA A 133 3.83 -7.44 -11.96
C ALA A 133 2.30 -7.42 -11.99
N GLU A 134 1.69 -8.59 -11.86
CA GLU A 134 0.25 -8.73 -11.63
C GLU A 134 -0.03 -9.90 -10.69
N ARG A 135 -1.15 -9.81 -9.96
CA ARG A 135 -1.56 -10.85 -9.02
C ARG A 135 -3.04 -10.74 -8.72
N ASP A 136 -3.71 -11.88 -8.62
CA ASP A 136 -5.03 -11.96 -8.00
C ASP A 136 -4.89 -11.67 -6.49
N MET A 137 -5.59 -10.64 -6.01
CA MET A 137 -5.42 -10.16 -4.63
C MET A 137 -6.21 -10.99 -3.62
N CYS A 138 -7.05 -11.91 -4.09
CA CYS A 138 -7.88 -12.76 -3.25
C CYS A 138 -7.46 -14.22 -3.35
N ALA A 139 -6.94 -14.74 -2.25
CA ALA A 139 -6.39 -16.10 -2.14
C ALA A 139 -7.45 -17.21 -2.30
N ALA A 140 -8.74 -16.85 -2.33
CA ALA A 140 -9.87 -17.78 -2.40
C ALA A 140 -10.92 -17.35 -3.44
N ALA A 141 -10.50 -16.75 -4.56
CA ALA A 141 -11.40 -16.57 -5.70
C ALA A 141 -11.63 -17.93 -6.40
N GLU A 142 -12.27 -18.88 -5.72
CA GLU A 142 -12.95 -19.94 -6.45
C GLU A 142 -13.98 -19.25 -7.36
N ASN A 143 -13.86 -19.45 -8.68
CA ASN A 143 -14.80 -18.94 -9.69
C ASN A 143 -14.79 -17.42 -9.98
N ASN A 144 -13.65 -16.72 -9.91
CA ASN A 144 -13.57 -15.27 -10.20
C ASN A 144 -14.49 -14.42 -9.30
N GLU A 145 -14.73 -14.83 -8.06
CA GLU A 145 -15.45 -13.98 -7.12
C GLU A 145 -14.67 -12.68 -6.84
N PRO A 146 -15.34 -11.52 -6.78
CA PRO A 146 -14.70 -10.27 -6.42
C PRO A 146 -14.16 -10.36 -4.99
N CYS A 147 -13.09 -9.61 -4.73
CA CYS A 147 -12.46 -9.49 -3.43
C CYS A 147 -13.33 -8.85 -2.34
N GLY A 148 -14.53 -8.40 -2.72
CA GLY A 148 -15.34 -7.49 -1.94
C GLY A 148 -14.72 -6.09 -1.92
N ARG A 149 -15.18 -5.28 -0.98
CA ARG A 149 -14.78 -3.88 -0.90
C ARG A 149 -13.37 -3.72 -0.36
N ILE A 150 -12.72 -2.64 -0.78
CA ILE A 150 -11.53 -2.10 -0.11
C ILE A 150 -11.95 -1.66 1.29
N LEU A 151 -11.17 -2.08 2.28
CA LEU A 151 -11.43 -1.78 3.69
C LEU A 151 -10.66 -0.54 4.11
N TYR A 152 -11.34 0.41 4.74
CA TYR A 152 -10.69 1.54 5.42
C TYR A 152 -10.95 1.48 6.93
N PRO A 153 -10.17 2.22 7.73
CA PRO A 153 -10.41 2.32 9.17
C PRO A 153 -11.80 2.90 9.44
N ASP A 154 -12.60 2.22 10.26
CA ASP A 154 -13.89 2.73 10.75
C ASP A 154 -13.69 3.25 12.17
N ARG A 155 -14.25 4.41 12.51
CA ARG A 155 -14.20 4.94 13.89
C ARG A 155 -14.88 4.02 14.92
N ARG A 156 -15.69 3.05 14.51
CA ARG A 156 -16.33 2.06 15.40
C ARG A 156 -15.46 0.84 15.63
N ASP A 157 -14.40 0.67 14.86
CA ASP A 157 -13.45 -0.41 15.01
C ASP A 157 -12.52 -0.08 16.18
N SER A 158 -12.69 -0.78 17.31
CA SER A 158 -11.89 -0.58 18.52
C SER A 158 -10.39 -0.81 18.31
N LEU A 159 -10.02 -1.53 17.24
CA LEU A 159 -8.63 -1.74 16.86
C LEU A 159 -8.11 -0.59 15.98
N ALA A 160 -9.01 0.08 15.25
CA ALA A 160 -8.74 1.33 14.53
C ALA A 160 -8.74 2.56 15.44
N PHE A 161 -9.31 2.47 16.65
CA PHE A 161 -9.67 3.64 17.47
C PHE A 161 -8.47 4.52 17.89
N ASN A 162 -7.26 3.97 17.92
CA ASN A 162 -6.02 4.72 18.19
C ASN A 162 -5.20 5.00 16.93
N VAL A 163 -5.76 4.71 15.76
CA VAL A 163 -5.07 4.80 14.48
C VAL A 163 -5.98 5.46 13.46
N SER A 164 -6.14 6.79 13.58
CA SER A 164 -6.71 7.57 12.49
C SER A 164 -5.74 7.49 11.32
N GLY A 165 -6.01 6.59 10.39
CA GLY A 165 -5.26 6.51 9.14
C GLY A 165 -5.38 7.83 8.39
N ARG A 166 -4.28 8.23 7.74
CA ARG A 166 -4.18 9.46 6.95
C ARG A 166 -3.95 9.11 5.49
N LEU A 167 -4.42 9.96 4.57
CA LEU A 167 -3.90 9.97 3.21
C LEU A 167 -2.60 10.77 3.19
N VAL A 168 -1.49 10.10 2.92
CA VAL A 168 -0.16 10.70 2.91
C VAL A 168 0.54 10.50 1.57
N ILE A 169 1.33 11.49 1.16
CA ILE A 169 2.22 11.43 0.00
C ILE A 169 3.66 11.61 0.49
N GLY A 170 4.53 10.66 0.12
CA GLY A 170 5.96 10.67 0.37
C GLY A 170 6.37 10.49 1.84
N ALA A 171 6.49 9.25 2.31
CA ALA A 171 6.95 8.97 3.67
C ALA A 171 8.26 8.15 3.63
N LEU A 172 9.34 8.65 4.21
CA LEU A 172 10.55 7.83 4.38
C LEU A 172 10.51 7.19 5.77
N ASP A 173 10.36 5.88 5.80
CA ASP A 173 10.45 5.09 7.02
C ASP A 173 11.89 4.61 7.22
N ARG A 174 12.54 5.05 8.31
CA ARG A 174 13.92 4.69 8.63
C ARG A 174 14.01 3.69 9.78
N SER A 175 12.90 3.29 10.38
CA SER A 175 12.86 2.36 11.51
C SER A 175 12.66 0.93 11.00
N ASN A 176 13.76 0.23 10.70
CA ASN A 176 13.93 -1.24 10.70
C ASN A 176 12.68 -2.13 10.53
N GLY A 177 11.80 -1.86 9.55
CA GLY A 177 10.67 -2.73 9.19
C GLY A 177 9.30 -2.38 9.79
N GLU A 178 9.16 -1.32 10.57
CA GLU A 178 7.84 -0.85 11.05
C GLU A 178 7.25 0.18 10.10
N ARG A 179 6.57 -0.30 9.05
CA ARG A 179 5.92 0.48 7.97
C ARG A 179 5.24 1.74 8.52
N ALA A 180 5.91 2.87 8.36
CA ALA A 180 5.46 4.13 8.95
C ALA A 180 4.09 4.59 8.42
N SER A 181 3.05 4.36 9.23
CA SER A 181 1.95 5.30 9.45
C SER A 181 1.64 5.42 10.95
N HIS A 182 2.66 5.70 11.77
CA HIS A 182 2.45 6.09 13.16
C HIS A 182 3.35 7.28 13.51
N GLN A 183 2.71 8.41 13.80
CA GLN A 183 3.09 9.17 14.98
C GLN A 183 1.95 9.03 15.98
#